data_AF-A0A8K0CKE4-F1
#
_entry.id   AF-A0A8K0CKE4-F1
#
_cell.length_a   1.000
_cell.length_b   1.000
_cell.length_c   1.000
_cell.angle_alpha   90.00
_cell.angle_beta   90.00
_cell.angle_gamma   90.00
#
_symmetry.space_group_name_H-M   'P 1'
#
loop_
_entity.id
_entity.type
_entity.pdbx_description
1 polymer ?
#
loop_
_entity_poly.entity_id
_entity_poly.type
_entity_poly.pdbx_seq_one_letter_code
_entity_poly.pdbx_strand_id
1 'polypeptide(L)'
;MIRKMRRQIKVSWITIPLLLIITISGTFLLNNNQRIQQYSKTTTPATVGPSFSLAPLKHVTKSLAELGPMDELNAYVLFFNRVPKCGSEMLVLLMQWLQGWNNFKHVRLKGGDKRKLNRIEQEELVYEVTDLIRNHAVPLTFDRHLYFINFTSFDRQSPTFINLIRDPVEKLVSRLV
;
A
#
# COMPACT_ATOMS: atom_id res chain seq x y z
N MET A 1 52.98 -1.31 59.55
CA MET A 1 53.59 -0.99 58.24
C MET A 1 52.76 -1.67 57.15
N ILE A 2 51.94 -0.92 56.41
CA ILE A 2 50.92 -1.44 55.48
C ILE A 2 51.55 -1.73 54.11
N ARG A 3 51.51 -2.99 53.67
CA ARG A 3 52.03 -3.43 52.37
C ARG A 3 50.97 -3.24 51.29
N LYS A 4 51.16 -2.25 50.41
CA LYS A 4 50.27 -1.92 49.28
C LYS A 4 50.49 -2.94 48.16
N MET A 5 49.49 -3.78 47.88
CA MET A 5 49.51 -4.76 46.79
C MET A 5 48.79 -4.17 45.55
N ARG A 6 49.54 -3.88 44.49
CA ARG A 6 49.01 -3.36 43.21
C ARG A 6 48.78 -4.55 42.27
N ARG A 7 47.52 -4.94 42.03
CA ARG A 7 47.15 -5.95 41.01
C ARG A 7 47.32 -5.33 39.62
N GLN A 8 48.17 -5.93 38.78
CA GLN A 8 48.25 -5.57 37.37
C GLN A 8 47.22 -6.37 36.56
N ILE A 9 46.35 -5.67 35.85
CA ILE A 9 45.35 -6.26 34.96
C ILE A 9 46.00 -6.42 33.58
N LYS A 10 46.21 -7.65 33.13
CA LYS A 10 46.65 -7.95 31.75
C LYS A 10 45.41 -8.00 30.87
N VAL A 11 45.19 -6.96 30.07
CA VAL A 11 44.09 -6.90 29.10
C VAL A 11 44.54 -7.58 27.80
N SER A 12 43.78 -8.56 27.33
CA SER A 12 44.05 -9.27 26.06
C SER A 12 43.68 -8.38 24.88
N TRP A 13 44.56 -8.24 23.89
CA TRP A 13 44.39 -7.32 22.74
C TRP A 13 43.14 -7.58 21.89
N ILE A 14 42.47 -8.73 22.08
CA ILE A 14 41.26 -9.13 21.36
C ILE A 14 39.99 -8.51 21.97
N THR A 15 40.01 -8.03 23.23
CA THR A 15 38.80 -7.45 23.86
C THR A 15 38.48 -6.03 23.37
N ILE A 16 39.47 -5.34 22.81
CA ILE A 16 39.33 -3.96 22.33
C ILE A 16 38.42 -3.87 21.08
N PRO A 17 38.62 -4.67 20.01
CA PRO A 17 37.76 -4.59 18.83
C PRO A 17 36.31 -5.03 19.11
N LEU A 18 36.10 -6.00 20.01
CA LEU A 18 34.76 -6.48 20.37
C LEU A 18 33.91 -5.37 21.02
N LEU A 19 34.52 -4.60 21.93
CA LEU A 19 33.85 -3.50 22.62
C LEU A 19 33.53 -2.35 21.65
N LEU A 20 34.42 -2.12 20.67
CA LEU A 20 34.24 -1.10 19.64
C LEU A 20 33.06 -1.44 18.71
N ILE A 21 32.91 -2.69 18.28
CA ILE A 21 31.78 -3.15 17.46
C ILE A 21 30.45 -3.01 18.20
N ILE A 22 30.40 -3.34 19.49
CA ILE A 22 29.18 -3.20 20.32
C ILE A 22 28.78 -1.72 20.44
N THR A 23 29.74 -0.80 20.59
CA THR A 23 29.44 0.64 20.68
C THR A 23 28.98 1.24 19.34
N ILE A 24 29.55 0.81 18.21
CA ILE A 24 29.12 1.26 16.87
C ILE A 24 27.72 0.73 16.54
N SER A 25 27.42 -0.53 16.87
CA SER A 25 26.09 -1.11 16.66
C SER A 25 25.03 -0.44 17.56
N GLY A 26 25.36 -0.15 18.82
CA GLY A 26 24.46 0.52 19.76
C GLY A 26 24.13 1.97 19.37
N THR A 27 25.10 2.73 18.86
CA THR A 27 24.88 4.11 18.39
C THR A 27 24.06 4.18 17.10
N PHE A 28 24.20 3.20 16.20
CA PHE A 28 23.37 3.10 14.99
C PHE A 28 21.89 2.83 15.32
N LEU A 29 21.63 1.96 16.31
CA LEU A 29 20.26 1.64 16.75
C LEU A 29 19.58 2.80 17.48
N LEU A 30 20.32 3.63 18.25
CA LEU A 30 19.73 4.83 18.86
C LEU A 30 19.49 5.98 17.86
N ASN A 31 20.38 6.16 16.88
CA ASN A 31 20.29 7.29 15.94
C ASN A 31 19.09 7.17 14.99
N ASN A 32 18.74 5.95 14.57
CA ASN A 32 17.60 5.73 13.67
C ASN A 32 16.24 6.08 14.34
N ASN A 33 16.15 6.02 15.67
CA ASN A 33 14.94 6.36 16.40
C ASN A 33 14.73 7.88 16.60
N GLN A 34 15.76 8.71 16.47
CA GLN A 34 15.62 10.17 16.65
C GLN A 34 15.22 10.92 15.38
N ARG A 35 15.41 10.35 14.18
CA ARG A 35 15.00 11.00 12.91
C ARG A 35 13.48 10.99 12.67
N ILE A 36 12.74 10.11 13.34
CA ILE A 36 11.27 10.00 13.20
C ILE A 36 10.52 11.08 14.02
N GLN A 37 11.18 11.74 15.00
CA GLN A 37 10.50 12.62 15.97
C GLN A 37 10.58 14.13 15.65
N GLN A 38 11.21 14.54 14.55
CA GLN A 38 11.50 15.97 14.28
C GLN A 38 10.53 16.69 13.31
N TYR A 39 9.46 16.04 12.83
CA TYR A 39 8.50 16.71 11.93
C TYR A 39 7.07 16.70 12.46
N SER A 40 6.82 17.20 13.68
CA SER A 40 5.45 17.44 14.17
C SER A 40 5.44 18.34 15.42
N LYS A 41 5.67 19.65 15.30
CA LYS A 41 5.20 20.64 16.32
C LYS A 41 4.97 22.01 15.69
N THR A 42 3.70 22.43 15.54
CA THR A 42 3.16 23.74 16.02
C THR A 42 1.60 23.67 16.05
N THR A 43 1.09 23.38 17.26
CA THR A 43 -0.16 23.74 17.98
C THR A 43 -1.42 24.37 17.33
N THR A 44 -2.58 23.72 17.60
CA THR A 44 -3.90 24.27 18.11
C THR A 44 -4.61 23.11 18.89
N PRO A 45 -5.48 23.32 19.91
CA PRO A 45 -5.54 22.46 21.12
C PRO A 45 -6.54 21.28 21.10
N ALA A 46 -6.16 20.25 21.87
CA ALA A 46 -6.91 19.21 22.59
C ALA A 46 -8.31 18.78 22.13
N THR A 47 -8.38 17.58 21.52
CA THR A 47 -9.47 16.62 21.74
C THR A 47 -8.84 15.33 22.25
N VAL A 48 -9.32 14.84 23.40
CA VAL A 48 -8.87 13.60 24.05
C VAL A 48 -9.21 12.41 23.14
N GLY A 49 -8.17 11.69 22.68
CA GLY A 49 -8.30 10.44 21.93
C GLY A 49 -7.46 9.34 22.59
N PRO A 50 -7.91 8.07 22.57
CA PRO A 50 -7.33 7.00 23.37
C PRO A 50 -5.91 6.65 22.93
N SER A 51 -5.09 6.30 23.92
CA SER A 51 -3.70 5.84 23.77
C SER A 51 -3.58 4.71 22.73
N PHE A 52 -2.75 4.92 21.71
CA PHE A 52 -2.39 3.88 20.74
C PHE A 52 -1.60 2.77 21.43
N SER A 53 -2.29 1.71 21.82
CA SER A 53 -1.67 0.41 22.10
C SER A 53 -1.17 -0.16 20.77
N LEU A 54 0.14 -0.34 20.62
CA LEU A 54 0.76 -1.07 19.52
C LEU A 54 0.42 -2.56 19.65
N ALA A 55 -0.78 -2.94 19.22
CA ALA A 55 -1.09 -4.34 18.95
C ALA A 55 -0.33 -4.77 17.68
N PRO A 56 0.25 -5.98 17.63
CA PRO A 56 0.86 -6.49 16.41
C PRO A 56 -0.25 -6.80 15.42
N LEU A 57 -0.51 -5.88 14.49
CA LEU A 57 -1.52 -6.06 13.44
C LEU A 57 -1.01 -7.05 12.39
N LYS A 58 -1.17 -8.35 12.67
CA LYS A 58 -1.51 -9.25 11.57
C LYS A 58 -2.96 -8.94 11.19
N HIS A 59 -3.14 -7.92 10.37
CA HIS A 59 -4.44 -7.52 9.87
C HIS A 59 -4.95 -8.62 8.93
N VAL A 60 -5.84 -9.47 9.45
CA VAL A 60 -6.57 -10.43 8.63
C VAL A 60 -7.70 -9.63 7.99
N THR A 61 -7.66 -9.59 6.67
CA THR A 61 -8.65 -8.90 5.87
C THR A 61 -10.01 -9.57 6.01
N LYS A 62 -11.03 -8.77 6.33
CA LYS A 62 -12.42 -9.22 6.50
C LYS A 62 -13.00 -9.75 5.19
N SER A 63 -13.96 -10.67 5.27
CA SER A 63 -14.71 -11.13 4.10
C SER A 63 -15.77 -10.10 3.68
N LEU A 64 -16.28 -10.17 2.44
CA LEU A 64 -17.32 -9.22 1.97
C LEU A 64 -18.60 -9.25 2.84
N ALA A 65 -18.93 -10.42 3.41
CA ALA A 65 -20.08 -10.58 4.30
C ALA A 65 -19.90 -9.88 5.66
N GLU A 66 -18.65 -9.53 6.02
CA GLU A 66 -18.29 -8.86 7.27
C GLU A 66 -18.08 -7.35 7.11
N LEU A 67 -18.17 -6.84 5.87
CA LEU A 67 -18.18 -5.40 5.56
C LEU A 67 -19.62 -4.91 5.69
N GLY A 68 -19.84 -3.83 6.44
CA GLY A 68 -21.15 -3.22 6.73
C GLY A 68 -21.82 -2.59 5.50
N PRO A 69 -22.74 -1.61 5.69
CA PRO A 69 -23.55 -1.06 4.59
C PRO A 69 -22.69 -0.47 3.47
N MET A 70 -23.31 -0.35 2.27
CA MET A 70 -22.67 -0.13 0.96
C MET A 70 -21.37 0.70 0.93
N ASP A 71 -21.29 1.81 1.66
CA ASP A 71 -20.10 2.68 1.71
C ASP A 71 -18.81 2.01 2.22
N GLU A 72 -18.91 0.89 2.96
CA GLU A 72 -17.73 0.19 3.49
C GLU A 72 -16.93 -0.57 2.42
N LEU A 73 -17.56 -1.04 1.34
CA LEU A 73 -16.84 -1.76 0.28
C LEU A 73 -15.91 -0.84 -0.52
N ASN A 74 -16.33 0.41 -0.70
CA ASN A 74 -15.60 1.39 -1.47
C ASN A 74 -14.19 1.63 -0.89
N ALA A 75 -14.04 1.51 0.43
CA ALA A 75 -12.76 1.66 1.12
C ALA A 75 -11.73 0.57 0.79
N TYR A 76 -12.16 -0.60 0.29
CA TYR A 76 -11.29 -1.77 0.07
C TYR A 76 -11.21 -2.24 -1.39
N VAL A 77 -11.97 -1.62 -2.30
CA VAL A 77 -11.94 -2.02 -3.71
C VAL A 77 -11.56 -0.84 -4.59
N LEU A 78 -10.44 -0.99 -5.29
CA LEU A 78 -9.92 -0.02 -6.24
C LEU A 78 -10.14 -0.50 -7.67
N PHE A 79 -10.62 0.35 -8.55
CA PHE A 79 -10.73 0.09 -9.98
C PHE A 79 -9.91 1.11 -10.76
N PHE A 80 -8.83 0.66 -11.39
CA PHE A 80 -7.99 1.47 -12.25
C PHE A 80 -8.46 1.37 -13.70
N ASN A 81 -9.25 2.34 -14.16
CA ASN A 81 -9.73 2.41 -15.54
C ASN A 81 -8.66 3.02 -16.46
N ARG A 82 -7.75 2.16 -16.93
CA ARG A 82 -6.48 2.52 -17.55
C ARG A 82 -6.60 3.24 -18.88
N VAL A 83 -5.90 4.37 -18.99
CA VAL A 83 -5.72 5.08 -20.26
C VAL A 83 -4.36 4.74 -20.89
N PRO A 84 -4.33 4.29 -22.16
CA PRO A 84 -3.08 3.89 -22.81
C PRO A 84 -2.15 5.11 -23.03
N LYS A 85 -0.84 4.83 -23.03
CA LYS A 85 0.25 5.82 -23.24
C LYS A 85 0.32 6.94 -22.17
N CYS A 86 -0.27 6.70 -21.00
CA CYS A 86 -0.19 7.60 -19.84
C CYS A 86 0.73 7.08 -18.72
N GLY A 87 1.56 6.07 -18.99
CA GLY A 87 2.31 5.37 -17.93
C GLY A 87 1.47 4.36 -17.14
N SER A 88 0.28 3.99 -17.64
CA SER A 88 -0.64 3.10 -16.95
C SER A 88 -0.05 1.73 -16.63
N GLU A 89 0.80 1.17 -17.49
CA GLU A 89 1.43 -0.12 -17.20
C GLU A 89 2.46 -0.07 -16.10
N MET A 90 3.15 1.07 -15.94
CA MET A 90 4.06 1.24 -14.82
C MET A 90 3.31 1.20 -13.48
N LEU A 91 2.13 1.84 -13.42
CA LEU A 91 1.29 1.78 -12.22
C LEU A 91 0.78 0.36 -11.94
N VAL A 92 0.44 -0.40 -12.98
CA VAL A 92 0.02 -1.79 -12.80
C VAL A 92 1.16 -2.66 -12.28
N LEU A 93 2.37 -2.52 -12.83
CA LEU A 93 3.54 -3.23 -12.32
C LEU A 93 3.82 -2.88 -10.87
N LEU A 94 3.71 -1.60 -10.50
CA LEU A 94 3.83 -1.15 -9.13
C LEU A 94 2.79 -1.81 -8.21
N MET A 95 1.51 -1.84 -8.62
CA MET A 95 0.46 -2.52 -7.87
C MET A 95 0.78 -4.01 -7.70
N GLN A 96 1.24 -4.68 -8.76
CA GLN A 96 1.61 -6.09 -8.72
C GLN A 96 2.77 -6.38 -7.77
N TRP A 97 3.75 -5.48 -7.67
CA TRP A 97 4.87 -5.62 -6.73
C TRP A 97 4.44 -5.36 -5.28
N LEU A 98 3.60 -4.35 -5.06
CA LEU A 98 3.19 -3.95 -3.71
C LEU A 98 2.11 -4.84 -3.10
N GLN A 99 1.41 -5.64 -3.90
CA GLN A 99 0.29 -6.46 -3.43
C GLN A 99 0.68 -7.42 -2.29
N GLY A 100 1.89 -7.99 -2.35
CA GLY A 100 2.37 -8.93 -1.33
C GLY A 100 2.65 -8.28 0.02
N TRP A 101 3.28 -7.10 0.04
CA TRP A 101 3.62 -6.40 1.28
C TRP A 101 2.43 -5.68 1.92
N ASN A 102 1.49 -5.23 1.09
CA ASN A 102 0.33 -4.46 1.53
C ASN A 102 -0.94 -5.31 1.70
N ASN A 103 -0.83 -6.65 1.61
CA ASN A 103 -1.93 -7.60 1.81
C ASN A 103 -3.19 -7.29 0.99
N PHE A 104 -3.03 -6.89 -0.27
CA PHE A 104 -4.13 -6.78 -1.23
C PHE A 104 -3.88 -7.69 -2.42
N LYS A 105 -4.90 -7.97 -3.22
CA LYS A 105 -4.74 -8.71 -4.48
C LYS A 105 -5.00 -7.80 -5.68
N HIS A 106 -4.09 -7.84 -6.65
CA HIS A 106 -4.29 -7.17 -7.93
C HIS A 106 -4.81 -8.13 -9.00
N VAL A 107 -5.89 -7.76 -9.68
CA VAL A 107 -6.58 -8.58 -10.67
C VAL A 107 -6.72 -7.85 -12.00
N ARG A 108 -6.04 -8.39 -13.02
CA ARG A 108 -6.18 -7.96 -14.42
C ARG A 108 -7.44 -8.52 -15.03
N LEU A 109 -8.42 -7.64 -15.29
CA LEU A 109 -9.68 -8.02 -15.91
C LEU A 109 -9.48 -8.29 -17.41
N LYS A 110 -10.13 -9.34 -17.92
CA LYS A 110 -10.10 -9.67 -19.35
C LYS A 110 -10.98 -8.69 -20.12
N GLY A 111 -10.77 -8.52 -21.43
CA GLY A 111 -11.61 -7.62 -22.21
C GLY A 111 -11.14 -7.16 -23.59
N GLY A 112 -9.97 -7.61 -24.05
CA GLY A 112 -9.41 -7.18 -25.33
C GLY A 112 -9.21 -5.66 -25.46
N ASP A 113 -9.17 -5.18 -26.70
CA ASP A 113 -8.94 -3.77 -27.02
C ASP A 113 -10.21 -2.89 -26.99
N LYS A 114 -11.38 -3.50 -26.72
CA LYS A 114 -12.66 -2.80 -26.73
C LYS A 114 -12.83 -1.96 -25.46
N ARG A 115 -12.79 -0.64 -25.64
CA ARG A 115 -12.86 0.35 -24.53
C ARG A 115 -14.29 0.80 -24.20
N LYS A 116 -15.15 0.86 -25.23
CA LYS A 116 -16.55 1.26 -25.10
C LYS A 116 -17.40 -0.01 -25.09
N LEU A 117 -17.90 -0.35 -23.91
CA LEU A 117 -18.79 -1.49 -23.72
C LEU A 117 -20.25 -1.06 -23.97
N ASN A 118 -21.04 -1.92 -24.62
CA ASN A 118 -22.49 -1.75 -24.69
C ASN A 118 -23.13 -2.06 -23.32
N ARG A 119 -24.45 -1.86 -23.18
CA ARG A 119 -25.13 -2.04 -21.87
C ARG A 119 -24.97 -3.45 -21.31
N ILE A 120 -25.07 -4.48 -22.16
CA ILE A 120 -24.97 -5.89 -21.78
C ILE A 120 -23.54 -6.21 -21.32
N GLU A 121 -22.54 -5.80 -22.09
CA GLU A 121 -21.12 -6.00 -21.74
C GLU A 121 -20.72 -5.24 -20.47
N GLN A 122 -21.34 -4.07 -20.20
CA GLN A 122 -21.16 -3.36 -18.94
C GLN A 122 -21.76 -4.16 -17.77
N GLU A 123 -22.96 -4.73 -17.94
CA GLU A 123 -23.60 -5.57 -16.93
C GLU A 123 -22.76 -6.82 -16.62
N GLU A 124 -22.26 -7.50 -17.66
CA GLU A 124 -21.37 -8.66 -17.54
C GLU A 124 -20.10 -8.32 -16.75
N LEU A 125 -19.46 -7.19 -17.05
CA LEU A 125 -18.28 -6.74 -16.32
C LEU A 125 -18.60 -6.39 -14.86
N VAL A 126 -19.72 -5.71 -14.63
CA VAL A 126 -20.17 -5.37 -13.27
C VAL A 126 -20.44 -6.64 -12.48
N TYR A 127 -21.05 -7.65 -13.10
CA TYR A 127 -21.24 -8.97 -12.51
C TYR A 127 -19.90 -9.66 -12.22
N GLU A 128 -18.97 -9.71 -13.19
CA GLU A 128 -17.62 -10.28 -13.04
C GLU A 128 -16.88 -9.65 -11.85
N VAL A 129 -16.85 -8.32 -11.77
CA VAL A 129 -16.18 -7.60 -10.67
C VAL A 129 -16.84 -7.90 -9.33
N THR A 130 -18.16 -7.88 -9.28
CA THR A 130 -18.89 -8.16 -8.03
C THR A 130 -18.68 -9.61 -7.57
N ASP A 131 -18.66 -10.56 -8.49
CA ASP A 131 -18.38 -11.97 -8.22
C ASP A 131 -16.94 -12.17 -7.72
N LEU A 132 -15.96 -11.52 -8.35
CA LEU A 132 -14.56 -11.56 -7.91
C LEU A 132 -14.41 -11.00 -6.49
N ILE A 133 -15.12 -9.90 -6.16
CA ILE A 133 -15.13 -9.31 -4.82
C ILE A 133 -15.74 -10.29 -3.80
N ARG A 134 -16.81 -11.01 -4.15
CA ARG A 134 -17.42 -12.03 -3.26
C ARG A 134 -16.51 -13.22 -3.01
N ASN A 135 -15.79 -13.66 -4.04
CA ASN A 135 -15.04 -14.91 -4.02
C ASN A 135 -13.59 -14.75 -3.54
N HIS A 136 -13.13 -13.52 -3.26
CA HIS A 136 -11.76 -13.23 -2.80
C HIS A 136 -11.76 -12.41 -1.51
N ALA A 137 -10.65 -12.52 -0.77
CA ALA A 137 -10.39 -11.60 0.34
C ALA A 137 -10.09 -10.18 -0.18
N VAL A 138 -10.74 -9.17 0.39
CA VAL A 138 -10.42 -7.75 0.18
C VAL A 138 -9.12 -7.38 0.92
N PRO A 139 -8.43 -6.25 0.66
CA PRO A 139 -8.62 -5.30 -0.42
C PRO A 139 -8.30 -5.88 -1.80
N LEU A 140 -9.05 -5.43 -2.79
CA LEU A 140 -8.86 -5.81 -4.19
C LEU A 140 -8.56 -4.59 -5.04
N THR A 141 -7.68 -4.76 -6.01
CA THR A 141 -7.44 -3.75 -7.04
C THR A 141 -7.66 -4.40 -8.40
N PHE A 142 -8.42 -3.73 -9.26
CA PHE A 142 -8.72 -4.16 -10.61
C PHE A 142 -8.13 -3.20 -11.62
N ASP A 143 -7.76 -3.67 -12.79
CA ASP A 143 -7.39 -2.82 -13.91
C ASP A 143 -7.99 -3.29 -15.24
N ARG A 144 -8.45 -2.33 -16.04
CA ARG A 144 -8.93 -2.58 -17.41
C ARG A 144 -8.88 -1.32 -18.27
N HIS A 145 -8.62 -1.49 -19.57
CA HIS A 145 -8.69 -0.42 -20.55
C HIS A 145 -10.12 -0.17 -21.02
N LEU A 146 -10.89 0.62 -20.26
CA LEU A 146 -12.28 0.96 -20.62
C LEU A 146 -12.68 2.35 -20.15
N TYR A 147 -13.76 2.86 -20.74
CA TYR A 147 -14.42 4.07 -20.27
C TYR A 147 -15.14 3.82 -18.94
N PHE A 148 -15.38 4.89 -18.20
CA PHE A 148 -16.07 4.81 -16.91
C PHE A 148 -17.43 4.08 -17.03
N ILE A 149 -17.72 3.22 -16.06
CA ILE A 149 -18.96 2.46 -15.95
C ILE A 149 -19.57 2.77 -14.60
N ASN A 150 -20.85 3.15 -14.61
CA ASN A 150 -21.58 3.43 -13.39
C ASN A 150 -22.19 2.15 -12.80
N PHE A 151 -21.57 1.58 -11.76
CA PHE A 151 -22.03 0.37 -11.10
C PHE A 151 -23.40 0.55 -10.44
N THR A 152 -23.72 1.76 -9.96
CA THR A 152 -25.02 2.03 -9.32
C THR A 152 -26.18 1.88 -10.30
N SER A 153 -25.94 2.07 -11.60
CA SER A 153 -26.97 1.85 -12.63
C SER A 153 -27.36 0.38 -12.82
N PHE A 154 -26.66 -0.55 -12.17
CA PHE A 154 -26.93 -2.00 -12.18
C PHE A 154 -27.21 -2.54 -10.77
N ASP A 155 -27.58 -1.66 -9.83
CA ASP A 155 -27.82 -2.03 -8.43
C ASP A 155 -26.62 -2.76 -7.80
N ARG A 156 -25.41 -2.29 -8.11
CA ARG A 156 -24.15 -2.76 -7.52
C ARG A 156 -23.39 -1.61 -6.89
N GLN A 157 -22.56 -1.95 -5.91
CA GLN A 157 -21.70 -0.97 -5.26
C GLN A 157 -20.61 -0.52 -6.22
N SER A 158 -20.35 0.79 -6.23
CA SER A 158 -19.24 1.32 -7.01
C SER A 158 -17.91 1.12 -6.27
N PRO A 159 -16.88 0.60 -6.94
CA PRO A 159 -15.52 0.62 -6.40
C PRO A 159 -14.94 2.04 -6.41
N THR A 160 -13.82 2.26 -5.72
CA THR A 160 -13.08 3.51 -5.83
C THR A 160 -12.40 3.54 -7.18
N PHE A 161 -12.77 4.48 -8.04
CA PHE A 161 -12.11 4.66 -9.32
C PHE A 161 -10.87 5.54 -9.21
N ILE A 162 -9.78 5.11 -9.85
CA ILE A 162 -8.62 5.96 -10.09
C ILE A 162 -8.23 5.92 -11.56
N ASN A 163 -7.56 6.98 -12.02
CA ASN A 163 -7.05 7.04 -13.38
C ASN A 163 -5.71 7.80 -13.42
N LEU A 164 -4.97 7.61 -14.49
CA LEU A 164 -3.74 8.32 -14.79
C LEU A 164 -3.83 8.91 -16.19
N ILE A 165 -3.75 10.23 -16.27
CA ILE A 165 -3.78 10.99 -17.53
C ILE A 165 -2.41 11.65 -17.78
N ARG A 166 -2.10 11.86 -19.05
CA ARG A 166 -0.89 12.53 -19.53
C ARG A 166 -1.29 13.74 -20.35
N ASP A 167 -0.39 14.71 -20.47
CA ASP A 167 -0.51 15.82 -21.40
C ASP A 167 -0.97 15.33 -22.80
N PRO A 168 -1.98 15.96 -23.41
CA PRO A 168 -2.54 15.48 -24.68
C PRO A 168 -1.54 15.44 -25.84
N VAL A 169 -0.64 16.41 -25.93
CA VAL A 169 0.36 16.51 -27.01
C VAL A 169 1.38 15.39 -26.84
N GLU A 170 1.93 15.23 -25.65
CA GLU A 170 2.89 14.16 -25.39
C GLU A 170 2.27 12.76 -25.53
N LYS A 171 1.01 12.59 -25.12
CA LYS A 171 0.28 11.33 -25.30
C LYS A 171 0.08 11.01 -26.78
N LEU A 172 -0.17 12.01 -27.62
CA LEU A 172 -0.27 11.83 -29.06
C LEU A 172 1.07 11.41 -29.65
N VAL A 173 2.16 12.11 -29.30
CA VAL A 173 3.53 11.75 -29.72
C VAL A 173 3.85 10.30 -29.30
N SER A 174 3.56 9.93 -28.05
CA SER A 174 3.78 8.57 -27.54
C SER A 174 2.92 7.49 -28.22
N ARG A 175 1.85 7.86 -28.92
CA ARG A 175 1.05 6.94 -29.74
C ARG A 175 1.67 6.73 -31.12
N LEU A 176 2.34 7.74 -31.65
CA LEU A 176 2.92 7.74 -33.00
C LEU A 176 4.32 7.12 -33.05
N VAL A 177 5.04 7.14 -31.91
CA VAL A 177 6.30 6.43 -31.68
C VAL A 177 6.03 5.05 -31.07
#